data_AF-A0A483DV58-F1
#
_entry.id   AF-A0A483DV58-F1
#
_cell.length_a   1.000
_cell.length_b   1.000
_cell.length_c   1.000
_cell.angle_alpha   90.00
_cell.angle_beta   90.00
_cell.angle_gamma   90.00
#
_symmetry.space_group_name_H-M   'P 1'
#
loop_
_entity.id
_entity.type
_entity.pdbx_description
1 polymer ?
#
loop_
_entity_poly.entity_id
_entity_poly.type
_entity_poly.pdbx_seq_one_letter_code
_entity_poly.pdbx_strand_id
1 'polypeptide(L)'
;MFGGYNRHKKATDLNSECLKDTLNIHLKDTYRDGLIASELELDLRSPFLNRHVAEYALGIPAALKLNEKGNKMILRQVAERAGIPAEFALRNKKAAQYGSKFDRAIEKLAKRTGYKNKTDYLKNMEKNYKPKLGVLFSSGKDSHFAMYKMKEAGYPIECLITVKSKNPDSYMFHTPNINMASLQSEAMGIPLLEQETAGEKEVELDDLKKAIEKAKKEYGTEGVVTGALYSTYQKERIEGICSELGMYVYSPLWHMDQEEEMHKLLEEKFHFLFSSIAAYGLNNKWLGKEITKNEIDELVKLNDKIGLNVAGEGGEFESFVLDCPLYSRRIEIKKSTVINIDEYTARLNIEDAILVQKDRTQNE
;
A
#
# COMPACT_ATOMS: atom_id res chain seq x y z
N MET A 1 27.13 -3.80 18.86
CA MET A 1 28.26 -4.69 19.22
C MET A 1 29.50 -4.00 19.82
N PHE A 2 30.34 -3.26 19.08
CA PHE A 2 31.68 -2.79 19.57
C PHE A 2 31.78 -1.33 20.05
N GLY A 3 30.70 -0.68 20.50
CA GLY A 3 30.82 0.68 21.05
C GLY A 3 31.20 1.77 20.02
N GLY A 4 30.70 1.66 18.78
CA GLY A 4 31.14 2.52 17.66
C GLY A 4 30.42 3.87 17.48
N TYR A 5 29.17 4.00 17.92
CA TYR A 5 28.37 5.21 17.72
C TYR A 5 28.72 6.31 18.72
N ASN A 6 28.53 7.58 18.34
CA ASN A 6 28.75 8.71 19.26
C ASN A 6 27.83 8.66 20.50
N ARG A 7 26.61 8.12 20.37
CA ARG A 7 25.68 7.95 21.52
C ARG A 7 26.26 7.07 22.63
N HIS A 8 27.07 6.08 22.27
CA HIS A 8 27.72 5.19 23.23
C HIS A 8 28.68 5.88 24.18
N LYS A 9 29.23 7.05 23.79
CA LYS A 9 30.09 7.86 24.66
C LYS A 9 29.35 8.48 25.84
N LYS A 10 28.03 8.57 25.75
CA LYS A 10 27.14 9.14 26.77
C LYS A 10 26.32 8.06 27.49
N ALA A 11 26.56 6.79 27.18
CA ALA A 11 25.80 5.69 27.77
C ALA A 11 26.23 5.45 29.22
N THR A 12 25.25 5.34 30.12
CA THR A 12 25.47 4.94 31.52
C THR A 12 26.00 3.50 31.59
N ASP A 13 25.44 2.61 30.76
CA ASP A 13 25.95 1.26 30.55
C ASP A 13 26.14 1.01 29.05
N LEU A 14 27.41 0.99 28.65
CA LEU A 14 27.81 0.76 27.27
C LEU A 14 27.43 -0.63 26.74
N ASN A 15 27.51 -1.66 27.59
CA ASN A 15 27.27 -3.03 27.16
C ASN A 15 25.78 -3.26 26.93
N SER A 16 24.94 -2.75 27.83
CA SER A 16 23.49 -2.77 27.66
C SER A 16 23.05 -1.99 26.41
N GLU A 17 23.61 -0.80 26.16
CA GLU A 17 23.34 -0.06 24.92
C GLU A 17 23.79 -0.82 23.66
N CYS A 18 24.98 -1.45 23.70
CA CYS A 18 25.46 -2.28 22.59
C CYS A 18 24.57 -3.50 22.32
N LEU A 19 24.00 -4.11 23.36
CA LEU A 19 23.05 -5.23 23.26
C LEU A 19 21.75 -4.74 22.62
N LYS A 20 21.18 -3.65 23.14
CA LYS A 20 19.96 -3.02 22.60
C LYS A 20 20.10 -2.68 21.11
N ASP A 21 21.22 -2.08 20.71
CA ASP A 21 21.50 -1.80 19.30
C ASP A 21 21.53 -3.07 18.45
N THR A 22 22.13 -4.14 18.97
CA THR A 22 22.28 -5.41 18.23
C THR A 22 20.93 -6.11 18.06
N LEU A 23 20.08 -6.10 19.10
CA LEU A 23 18.72 -6.64 19.03
C LEU A 23 17.84 -5.86 18.04
N ASN A 24 18.00 -4.53 17.98
CA ASN A 24 17.19 -3.66 17.12
C ASN A 24 17.69 -3.55 15.67
N ILE A 25 18.82 -4.18 15.32
CA ILE A 25 19.42 -4.02 13.99
C ILE A 25 18.49 -4.52 12.87
N HIS A 26 17.67 -5.53 13.17
CA HIS A 26 16.73 -6.10 12.22
C HIS A 26 15.61 -5.13 11.83
N LEU A 27 15.21 -4.24 12.74
CA LEU A 27 14.11 -3.30 12.53
C LEU A 27 14.48 -2.13 11.61
N LYS A 28 15.77 -1.78 11.53
CA LYS A 28 16.20 -0.54 10.87
C LYS A 28 17.26 -0.77 9.81
N ASP A 29 18.34 -1.46 10.15
CA ASP A 29 19.48 -1.58 9.25
C ASP A 29 19.29 -2.73 8.27
N THR A 30 19.08 -3.97 8.74
CA THR A 30 19.01 -5.10 7.81
C THR A 30 17.71 -5.14 7.02
N TYR A 31 16.60 -4.59 7.54
CA TYR A 31 15.37 -4.44 6.77
C TYR A 31 15.57 -3.47 5.60
N ARG A 32 16.05 -2.25 5.87
CA ARG A 32 16.35 -1.26 4.83
C ARG A 32 17.36 -1.80 3.81
N ASP A 33 18.48 -2.33 4.30
CA ASP A 33 19.57 -2.80 3.45
C ASP A 33 19.13 -4.02 2.62
N GLY A 34 18.25 -4.87 3.18
CA GLY A 34 17.65 -6.01 2.48
C GLY A 34 16.74 -5.58 1.34
N LEU A 35 15.89 -4.57 1.56
CA LEU A 35 15.04 -4.01 0.50
C LEU A 35 15.88 -3.44 -0.65
N ILE A 36 16.94 -2.69 -0.34
CA ILE A 36 17.85 -2.13 -1.36
C ILE A 36 18.60 -3.24 -2.10
N ALA A 37 19.07 -4.26 -1.38
CA ALA A 37 19.76 -5.39 -2.01
C ALA A 37 18.84 -6.16 -2.96
N SER A 38 17.60 -6.40 -2.56
CA SER A 38 16.57 -7.06 -3.39
C SER A 38 16.32 -6.30 -4.69
N GLU A 39 16.17 -4.98 -4.63
CA GLU A 39 15.98 -4.11 -5.80
C GLU A 39 17.16 -4.19 -6.79
N LEU A 40 18.37 -4.40 -6.28
CA LEU A 40 19.58 -4.48 -7.08
C LEU A 40 19.94 -5.92 -7.49
N GLU A 41 19.06 -6.89 -7.25
CA GLU A 41 19.31 -8.32 -7.46
C GLU A 41 20.57 -8.83 -6.74
N LEU A 42 20.85 -8.27 -5.57
CA LEU A 42 21.98 -8.62 -4.71
C LEU A 42 21.52 -9.37 -3.47
N ASP A 43 22.34 -10.33 -3.04
CA ASP A 43 22.11 -11.07 -1.81
C ASP A 43 22.85 -10.42 -0.62
N LEU A 44 22.10 -9.95 0.37
CA LEU A 44 22.66 -9.29 1.55
C LEU A 44 23.21 -10.33 2.54
N ARG A 45 24.53 -10.40 2.66
CA ARG A 45 25.21 -11.24 3.66
C ARG A 45 25.72 -10.42 4.84
N SER A 46 25.28 -10.79 6.04
CA SER A 46 25.68 -10.15 7.31
C SER A 46 26.44 -11.12 8.23
N PRO A 47 27.65 -11.59 7.86
CA PRO A 47 28.39 -12.61 8.61
C PRO A 47 28.74 -12.17 10.04
N PHE A 48 28.89 -10.87 10.28
CA PHE A 48 29.17 -10.32 11.61
C PHE A 48 27.96 -10.34 12.56
N LEU A 49 26.75 -10.60 12.06
CA LEU A 49 25.56 -10.81 12.89
C LEU A 49 25.35 -12.28 13.27
N ASN A 50 26.29 -13.16 12.92
CA ASN A 50 26.28 -14.53 13.42
C ASN A 50 26.22 -14.53 14.96
N ARG A 51 25.38 -15.41 15.52
CA ARG A 51 25.11 -15.51 16.95
C ARG A 51 26.38 -15.61 17.78
N HIS A 52 27.33 -16.48 17.41
CA HIS A 52 28.56 -16.66 18.17
C HIS A 52 29.44 -15.41 18.16
N VAL A 53 29.51 -14.73 17.01
CA VAL A 53 30.25 -13.46 16.89
C VAL A 53 29.59 -12.38 17.75
N ALA A 54 28.26 -12.30 17.72
CA ALA A 54 27.50 -11.33 18.50
C ALA A 54 27.63 -11.57 20.02
N GLU A 55 27.44 -12.81 20.48
CA GLU A 55 27.59 -13.20 21.89
C GLU A 55 28.99 -12.87 22.40
N TYR A 56 30.04 -13.27 21.65
CA TYR A 56 31.42 -12.96 22.00
C TYR A 56 31.65 -11.44 22.06
N ALA A 57 31.23 -10.71 21.02
CA ALA A 57 31.41 -9.26 20.95
C ALA A 57 30.68 -8.53 22.09
N LEU A 58 29.50 -9.00 22.49
CA LEU A 58 28.72 -8.43 23.57
C LEU A 58 29.32 -8.72 24.94
N GLY A 59 29.92 -9.91 25.14
CA GLY A 59 30.63 -10.29 26.37
C GLY A 59 31.94 -9.53 26.63
N ILE A 60 32.48 -8.83 25.63
CA ILE A 60 33.71 -8.02 25.83
C ILE A 60 33.47 -6.92 26.88
N PRO A 61 34.40 -6.72 27.85
CA PRO A 61 34.34 -5.63 28.81
C PRO A 61 34.17 -4.25 28.16
N ALA A 62 33.34 -3.40 28.76
CA ALA A 62 33.03 -2.06 28.23
C ALA A 62 34.28 -1.21 27.97
N ALA A 63 35.27 -1.25 28.89
CA ALA A 63 36.53 -0.52 28.77
C ALA A 63 37.39 -0.94 27.55
N LEU A 64 37.19 -2.15 27.03
CA LEU A 64 37.83 -2.62 25.79
C LEU A 64 37.01 -2.27 24.54
N LYS A 65 35.75 -1.85 24.68
CA LYS A 65 34.95 -1.31 23.57
C LYS A 65 35.14 0.19 23.43
N LEU A 66 35.12 0.93 24.54
CA LEU A 66 35.26 2.38 24.55
C LEU A 66 35.95 2.81 25.84
N ASN A 67 36.96 3.66 25.72
CA ASN A 67 37.62 4.31 26.85
C ASN A 67 38.18 5.68 26.41
N GLU A 68 38.93 6.34 27.30
CA GLU A 68 39.54 7.66 27.06
C GLU A 68 40.44 7.69 25.82
N LYS A 69 41.08 6.57 25.48
CA LYS A 69 41.95 6.45 24.30
C LYS A 69 41.16 6.30 22.99
N GLY A 70 39.86 6.01 23.06
CA GLY A 70 38.98 5.97 21.90
C GLY A 70 37.99 4.82 21.87
N ASN A 71 37.40 4.60 20.69
CA ASN A 71 36.39 3.58 20.44
C ASN A 71 36.96 2.34 19.76
N LYS A 72 36.22 1.22 19.88
CA LYS A 72 36.53 -0.10 19.33
C LYS A 72 37.93 -0.58 19.74
N MET A 73 38.35 -0.30 20.97
CA MET A 73 39.74 -0.48 21.41
C MET A 73 40.24 -1.92 21.25
N ILE A 74 39.38 -2.91 21.50
CA ILE A 74 39.68 -4.32 21.29
C ILE A 74 40.06 -4.61 19.84
N LEU A 75 39.36 -4.04 18.86
CA LEU A 75 39.68 -4.24 17.44
C LEU A 75 41.01 -3.57 17.07
N ARG A 76 41.39 -2.49 17.76
CA ARG A 76 42.66 -1.79 17.54
C ARG A 76 43.83 -2.60 18.11
N GLN A 77 43.68 -3.10 19.34
CA GLN A 77 44.67 -3.98 19.97
C GLN A 77 44.88 -5.27 19.18
N VAL A 78 43.79 -5.88 18.69
CA VAL A 78 43.88 -7.06 17.82
C VAL A 78 44.61 -6.73 16.52
N ALA A 79 44.35 -5.57 15.92
CA ALA A 79 45.06 -5.13 14.72
C ALA A 79 46.57 -4.97 14.96
N GLU A 80 46.97 -4.32 16.05
CA GLU A 80 48.39 -4.18 16.42
C GLU A 80 49.05 -5.55 16.66
N ARG A 81 48.37 -6.45 17.38
CA ARG A 81 48.85 -7.83 17.61
C ARG A 81 48.96 -8.64 16.31
N ALA A 82 48.12 -8.35 15.33
CA ALA A 82 48.19 -8.94 14.00
C ALA A 82 49.29 -8.33 13.10
N GLY A 83 50.10 -7.41 13.63
CA GLY A 83 51.21 -6.78 12.91
C GLY A 83 50.80 -5.57 12.06
N ILE A 84 49.58 -5.06 12.21
CA ILE A 84 49.15 -3.84 11.52
C ILE A 84 49.85 -2.64 12.19
N PRO A 85 50.55 -1.78 11.43
CA PRO A 85 51.22 -0.62 12.01
C PRO A 85 50.27 0.28 12.81
N ALA A 86 50.75 0.82 13.93
CA ALA A 86 49.96 1.62 14.86
C ALA A 86 49.28 2.82 14.17
N GLU A 87 49.92 3.41 13.15
CA GLU A 87 49.34 4.50 12.35
C GLU A 87 48.02 4.11 11.66
N PHE A 88 47.85 2.84 11.28
CA PHE A 88 46.62 2.33 10.66
C PHE A 88 45.66 1.78 11.72
N ALA A 89 46.17 1.06 12.72
CA ALA A 89 45.36 0.46 13.77
C ALA A 89 44.67 1.53 14.64
N LEU A 90 45.37 2.63 14.94
CA LEU A 90 44.89 3.74 15.78
C LEU A 90 44.22 4.85 14.97
N ARG A 91 44.26 4.78 13.63
CA ARG A 91 43.60 5.77 12.76
C ARG A 91 42.12 5.95 13.12
N ASN A 92 41.64 7.17 13.06
CA ASN A 92 40.21 7.45 13.18
C ASN A 92 39.45 6.80 12.01
N LYS A 93 38.57 5.84 12.33
CA LYS A 93 37.73 5.16 11.34
C LYS A 93 36.62 6.13 10.90
N LYS A 94 36.58 6.46 9.60
CA LYS A 94 35.47 7.19 8.98
C LYS A 94 34.44 6.21 8.44
N ALA A 95 33.15 6.50 8.59
CA ALA A 95 32.11 5.71 7.96
C ALA A 95 32.22 5.81 6.43
N ALA A 96 31.85 4.75 5.72
CA ALA A 96 32.01 4.62 4.28
C ALA A 96 31.39 5.80 3.50
N GLN A 97 30.20 6.27 3.93
CA GLN A 97 29.50 7.41 3.34
C GLN A 97 30.32 8.72 3.28
N TYR A 98 31.24 8.92 4.22
CA TYR A 98 32.13 10.09 4.23
C TYR A 98 33.38 9.86 3.38
N GLY A 99 33.87 8.62 3.34
CA GLY A 99 35.03 8.23 2.53
C GLY A 99 34.74 8.23 1.03
N SER A 100 33.56 7.76 0.63
CA SER A 100 33.09 7.72 -0.77
C SER A 100 32.72 9.09 -1.34
N LYS A 101 32.70 10.14 -0.51
CA LYS A 101 32.22 11.50 -0.84
C LYS A 101 30.73 11.56 -1.22
N PHE A 102 29.96 10.49 -1.06
CA PHE A 102 28.52 10.47 -1.34
C PHE A 102 27.77 11.52 -0.51
N ASP A 103 28.08 11.61 0.80
CA ASP A 103 27.47 12.62 1.69
C ASP A 103 27.73 14.06 1.20
N ARG A 104 28.94 14.32 0.71
CA ARG A 104 29.34 15.61 0.14
C ARG A 104 28.66 15.87 -1.21
N ALA A 105 28.41 14.84 -2.00
CA ALA A 105 27.69 14.95 -3.26
C ALA A 105 26.22 15.36 -3.01
N ILE A 106 25.54 14.71 -2.06
CA ILE A 106 24.18 15.11 -1.65
C ILE A 106 24.16 16.55 -1.14
N GLU A 107 25.12 16.95 -0.30
CA GLU A 107 25.19 18.32 0.20
C GLU A 107 25.36 19.35 -0.92
N LYS A 108 26.17 19.04 -1.94
CA LYS A 108 26.31 19.89 -3.13
C LYS A 108 25.03 19.95 -3.96
N LEU A 109 24.33 18.83 -4.12
CA LEU A 109 23.04 18.79 -4.81
C LEU A 109 22.01 19.65 -4.09
N ALA A 110 21.86 19.47 -2.78
CA ALA A 110 20.96 20.28 -1.94
C ALA A 110 21.22 21.79 -2.09
N LYS A 111 22.49 22.21 -2.08
CA LYS A 111 22.85 23.63 -2.30
C LYS A 111 22.51 24.12 -3.70
N ARG A 112 22.75 23.30 -4.74
CA ARG A 112 22.42 23.64 -6.13
C ARG A 112 20.92 23.80 -6.36
N THR A 113 20.11 23.03 -5.65
CA THR A 113 18.65 23.07 -5.73
C THR A 113 18.01 24.06 -4.76
N GLY A 114 18.82 24.89 -4.07
CA GLY A 114 18.33 25.96 -3.20
C GLY A 114 17.96 25.54 -1.77
N TYR A 115 18.23 24.30 -1.36
CA TYR A 115 17.95 23.83 0.00
C TYR A 115 19.06 24.23 0.96
N LYS A 116 18.66 24.62 2.18
CA LYS A 116 19.57 25.07 3.24
C LYS A 116 20.52 23.97 3.73
N ASN A 117 20.03 22.73 3.78
CA ASN A 117 20.82 21.57 4.18
C ASN A 117 20.31 20.30 3.47
N LYS A 118 21.14 19.25 3.52
CA LYS A 118 20.83 17.95 2.90
C LYS A 118 19.61 17.25 3.51
N THR A 119 19.31 17.49 4.79
CA THR A 119 18.16 16.87 5.45
C THR A 119 16.86 17.39 4.85
N ASP A 120 16.77 18.71 4.64
CA ASP A 120 15.59 19.34 4.02
C ASP A 120 15.43 18.88 2.57
N TYR A 121 16.54 18.75 1.83
CA TYR A 121 16.55 18.22 0.47
C TYR A 121 16.04 16.78 0.40
N LEU A 122 16.54 15.88 1.24
CA LEU A 122 16.12 14.47 1.26
C LEU A 122 14.66 14.32 1.72
N LYS A 123 14.26 15.02 2.78
CA LYS A 123 12.86 15.03 3.24
C LYS A 123 11.91 15.55 2.17
N ASN A 124 12.34 16.51 1.37
CA ASN A 124 11.54 17.01 0.27
C ASN A 124 11.47 16.01 -0.89
N MET A 125 12.57 15.31 -1.22
CA MET A 125 12.54 14.23 -2.21
C MET A 125 11.55 13.12 -1.81
N GLU A 126 11.55 12.70 -0.54
CA GLU A 126 10.59 11.71 -0.02
C GLU A 126 9.14 12.22 -0.06
N LYS A 127 8.91 13.51 0.20
CA LYS A 127 7.56 14.09 0.16
C LYS A 127 7.02 14.32 -1.26
N ASN A 128 7.90 14.63 -2.20
CA ASN A 128 7.53 15.05 -3.55
C ASN A 128 7.50 13.90 -4.57
N TYR A 129 8.15 12.77 -4.29
CA TYR A 129 8.02 11.61 -5.15
C TYR A 129 6.66 10.95 -4.93
N LYS A 130 5.79 11.11 -5.92
CA LYS A 130 4.46 10.51 -5.96
C LYS A 130 4.43 9.58 -7.17
N PRO A 131 4.67 8.27 -6.98
CA PRO A 131 4.68 7.33 -8.09
C PRO A 131 3.34 7.34 -8.82
N LYS A 132 3.40 7.11 -10.13
CA LYS A 132 2.22 6.91 -10.98
C LYS A 132 1.48 5.65 -10.60
N LEU A 133 0.18 5.74 -10.36
CA LEU A 133 -0.61 4.61 -9.87
C LEU A 133 -1.65 4.14 -10.89
N GLY A 134 -1.78 2.83 -11.01
CA GLY A 134 -2.99 2.19 -11.53
C GLY A 134 -3.93 1.81 -10.38
N VAL A 135 -5.24 1.76 -10.62
CA VAL A 135 -6.21 1.35 -9.59
C VAL A 135 -6.84 0.02 -9.98
N LEU A 136 -6.78 -0.98 -9.11
CA LEU A 136 -7.58 -2.19 -9.27
C LEU A 136 -9.05 -1.84 -9.05
N PHE A 137 -9.82 -1.87 -10.12
CA PHE A 137 -11.11 -1.20 -10.22
C PHE A 137 -12.24 -2.19 -10.46
N SER A 138 -13.20 -2.22 -9.54
CA SER A 138 -14.32 -3.18 -9.48
C SER A 138 -15.69 -2.52 -9.63
N SER A 139 -15.73 -1.23 -9.96
CA SER A 139 -16.96 -0.41 -10.02
C SER A 139 -17.69 -0.13 -8.69
N GLY A 140 -17.29 -0.79 -7.60
CA GLY A 140 -17.87 -0.61 -6.27
C GLY A 140 -17.23 0.49 -5.42
N LYS A 141 -17.78 0.69 -4.21
CA LYS A 141 -17.40 1.76 -3.28
C LYS A 141 -15.92 1.71 -2.89
N ASP A 142 -15.37 0.53 -2.64
CA ASP A 142 -14.03 0.39 -2.03
C ASP A 142 -12.94 0.82 -3.00
N SER A 143 -13.02 0.37 -4.25
CA SER A 143 -12.05 0.75 -5.29
C SER A 143 -12.13 2.25 -5.62
N HIS A 144 -13.33 2.83 -5.62
CA HIS A 144 -13.49 4.28 -5.79
C HIS A 144 -12.94 5.06 -4.60
N PHE A 145 -13.22 4.62 -3.38
CA PHE A 145 -12.81 5.34 -2.18
C PHE A 145 -11.30 5.24 -1.96
N ALA A 146 -10.71 4.08 -2.24
CA ALA A 146 -9.27 3.90 -2.24
C ALA A 146 -8.59 4.84 -3.26
N MET A 147 -9.11 4.89 -4.49
CA MET A 147 -8.63 5.84 -5.50
C MET A 147 -8.78 7.29 -5.05
N TYR A 148 -9.92 7.66 -4.47
CA TYR A 148 -10.20 9.00 -3.97
C TYR A 148 -9.17 9.42 -2.91
N LYS A 149 -8.91 8.57 -1.91
CA LYS A 149 -7.92 8.85 -0.86
C LYS A 149 -6.50 9.01 -1.42
N MET A 150 -6.14 8.23 -2.44
CA MET A 150 -4.84 8.40 -3.10
C MET A 150 -4.75 9.70 -3.90
N LYS A 151 -5.82 10.09 -4.60
CA LYS A 151 -5.88 11.36 -5.33
C LYS A 151 -5.87 12.58 -4.39
N GLU A 152 -6.59 12.49 -3.26
CA GLU A 152 -6.58 13.48 -2.18
C GLU A 152 -5.18 13.65 -1.59
N ALA A 153 -4.46 12.54 -1.43
CA ALA A 153 -3.05 12.53 -0.99
C ALA A 153 -2.05 12.98 -2.09
N GLY A 154 -2.53 13.42 -3.25
CA GLY A 154 -1.73 13.99 -4.33
C GLY A 154 -1.00 12.96 -5.20
N TYR A 155 -1.41 11.69 -5.19
CA TYR A 155 -0.83 10.69 -6.09
C TYR A 155 -1.47 10.77 -7.48
N PRO A 156 -0.66 10.72 -8.56
CA PRO A 156 -1.18 10.67 -9.92
C PRO A 156 -1.81 9.30 -10.20
N ILE A 157 -3.08 9.30 -10.64
CA ILE A 157 -3.81 8.11 -11.09
C ILE A 157 -3.84 8.12 -12.61
N GLU A 158 -3.15 7.16 -13.24
CA GLU A 158 -2.95 7.14 -14.70
C GLU A 158 -3.93 6.21 -15.42
N CYS A 159 -4.38 5.15 -14.77
CA CYS A 159 -5.36 4.22 -15.34
C CYS A 159 -6.15 3.44 -14.28
N LEU A 160 -7.33 2.99 -14.68
CA LEU A 160 -8.10 1.96 -14.00
C LEU A 160 -7.76 0.60 -14.61
N ILE A 161 -7.70 -0.44 -13.79
CA ILE A 161 -7.36 -1.80 -14.19
C ILE A 161 -8.51 -2.69 -13.74
N THR A 162 -9.24 -3.25 -14.71
CA THR A 162 -10.36 -4.16 -14.44
C THR A 162 -10.08 -5.51 -15.11
N VAL A 163 -10.23 -6.58 -14.34
CA VAL A 163 -10.23 -7.93 -14.89
C VAL A 163 -11.69 -8.36 -15.06
N LYS A 164 -12.06 -8.75 -16.29
CA LYS A 164 -13.40 -9.21 -16.64
C LYS A 164 -13.39 -10.73 -16.73
N SER A 165 -14.00 -11.40 -15.76
CA SER A 165 -14.20 -12.85 -15.82
C SER A 165 -15.33 -13.19 -16.79
N LYS A 166 -15.09 -14.14 -17.69
CA LYS A 166 -16.16 -14.78 -18.50
C LYS A 166 -17.03 -15.73 -17.69
N ASN A 167 -16.56 -16.16 -16.53
CA ASN A 167 -17.31 -16.99 -15.60
C ASN A 167 -18.21 -16.10 -14.70
N PRO A 168 -19.55 -16.23 -14.77
CA PRO A 168 -20.49 -15.48 -13.93
C PRO A 168 -20.40 -15.81 -12.43
N ASP A 169 -19.74 -16.92 -12.06
CA ASP A 169 -19.55 -17.40 -10.68
C ASP A 169 -18.08 -17.22 -10.19
N SER A 170 -17.27 -16.38 -10.84
CA SER A 170 -15.91 -16.10 -10.35
C SER A 170 -15.95 -15.31 -9.04
N TYR A 171 -15.34 -15.86 -8.00
CA TYR A 171 -15.24 -15.24 -6.66
C TYR A 171 -14.47 -13.90 -6.64
N MET A 172 -13.68 -13.58 -7.68
CA MET A 172 -12.85 -12.36 -7.71
C MET A 172 -13.31 -11.28 -8.70
N PHE A 173 -14.01 -11.63 -9.78
CA PHE A 173 -14.35 -10.68 -10.85
C PHE A 173 -15.74 -10.97 -11.42
N HIS A 174 -16.73 -10.12 -11.14
CA HIS A 174 -18.15 -10.33 -11.53
C HIS A 174 -18.52 -9.75 -12.91
N THR A 175 -19.41 -10.46 -13.64
CA THR A 175 -19.67 -10.28 -15.09
C THR A 175 -20.96 -9.53 -15.54
N PRO A 176 -22.03 -9.27 -14.76
CA PRO A 176 -23.28 -8.80 -15.39
C PRO A 176 -23.30 -7.32 -15.84
N ASN A 177 -22.25 -6.54 -15.56
CA ASN A 177 -22.20 -5.10 -15.80
C ASN A 177 -21.19 -4.72 -16.90
N ILE A 178 -21.19 -5.44 -18.02
CA ILE A 178 -20.13 -5.48 -19.07
C ILE A 178 -19.61 -4.10 -19.52
N ASN A 179 -20.37 -3.02 -19.41
CA ASN A 179 -19.95 -1.66 -19.80
C ASN A 179 -19.90 -0.63 -18.65
N MET A 180 -20.13 -1.03 -17.40
CA MET A 180 -20.29 -0.07 -16.30
C MET A 180 -18.95 0.52 -15.84
N ALA A 181 -17.88 -0.28 -15.77
CA ALA A 181 -16.55 0.24 -15.49
C ALA A 181 -16.10 1.26 -16.57
N SER A 182 -16.46 1.01 -17.84
CA SER A 182 -16.22 1.94 -18.94
C SER A 182 -16.98 3.25 -18.77
N LEU A 183 -18.24 3.19 -18.34
CA LEU A 183 -19.05 4.39 -18.10
C LEU A 183 -18.48 5.24 -16.95
N GLN A 184 -18.03 4.58 -15.88
CA GLN A 184 -17.38 5.24 -14.74
C GLN A 184 -16.00 5.82 -15.11
N SER A 185 -15.22 5.10 -15.93
CA SER A 185 -13.98 5.59 -16.53
C SER A 185 -14.21 6.87 -17.36
N GLU A 186 -15.23 6.88 -18.21
CA GLU A 186 -15.62 8.04 -19.01
C GLU A 186 -16.12 9.20 -18.13
N ALA A 187 -16.84 8.90 -17.04
CA ALA A 187 -17.28 9.89 -16.07
C ALA A 187 -16.09 10.59 -15.39
N MET A 188 -15.03 9.84 -15.06
CA MET A 188 -13.83 10.34 -14.40
C MET A 188 -12.80 10.94 -15.37
N GLY A 189 -12.87 10.59 -16.64
CA GLY A 189 -11.83 10.92 -17.63
C GLY A 189 -10.49 10.21 -17.36
N ILE A 190 -10.54 9.01 -16.75
CA ILE A 190 -9.36 8.20 -16.45
C ILE A 190 -9.39 6.98 -17.38
N PRO A 191 -8.32 6.67 -18.14
CA PRO A 191 -8.25 5.50 -19.01
C PRO A 191 -8.57 4.19 -18.29
N LEU A 192 -9.29 3.28 -18.95
CA LEU A 192 -9.59 1.95 -18.45
C LEU A 192 -8.83 0.89 -19.24
N LEU A 193 -8.06 0.07 -18.53
CA LEU A 193 -7.43 -1.13 -19.04
C LEU A 193 -8.28 -2.34 -18.64
N GLU A 194 -8.83 -3.00 -19.65
CA GLU A 194 -9.63 -4.21 -19.45
C GLU A 194 -8.85 -5.45 -19.85
N GLN A 195 -8.79 -6.43 -18.94
CA GLN A 195 -8.18 -7.73 -19.19
C GLN A 195 -9.22 -8.81 -19.00
N GLU A 196 -9.45 -9.63 -20.02
CA GLU A 196 -10.33 -10.79 -19.89
C GLU A 196 -9.64 -11.92 -19.13
N THR A 197 -10.40 -12.68 -18.34
CA THR A 197 -9.99 -13.94 -17.71
C THR A 197 -11.07 -15.02 -17.88
N ALA A 198 -10.65 -16.28 -17.90
CA ALA A 198 -11.57 -17.42 -17.84
C ALA A 198 -12.24 -17.57 -16.46
N GLY A 199 -11.71 -16.92 -15.42
CA GLY A 199 -12.22 -17.01 -14.04
C GLY A 199 -11.90 -18.35 -13.39
N GLU A 200 -10.87 -19.04 -13.88
CA GLU A 200 -10.32 -20.24 -13.27
C GLU A 200 -9.37 -19.85 -12.14
N LYS A 201 -9.56 -20.47 -10.97
CA LYS A 201 -8.75 -20.20 -9.78
C LYS A 201 -7.26 -20.38 -10.11
N GLU A 202 -6.43 -19.46 -9.63
CA GLU A 202 -4.99 -19.33 -9.94
C GLU A 202 -4.65 -18.81 -11.35
N VAL A 203 -5.39 -19.17 -12.40
CA VAL A 203 -5.21 -18.57 -13.74
C VAL A 203 -5.61 -17.09 -13.73
N GLU A 204 -6.61 -16.72 -12.94
CA GLU A 204 -7.04 -15.33 -12.73
C GLU A 204 -5.92 -14.44 -12.17
N LEU A 205 -4.98 -15.01 -11.40
CA LEU A 205 -3.83 -14.26 -10.86
C LEU A 205 -2.80 -13.96 -11.94
N ASP A 206 -2.55 -14.90 -12.84
CA ASP A 206 -1.70 -14.66 -14.00
C ASP A 206 -2.31 -13.62 -14.94
N ASP A 207 -3.63 -13.63 -15.12
CA ASP A 207 -4.32 -12.61 -15.90
C ASP A 207 -4.29 -11.23 -15.22
N LEU A 208 -4.45 -11.17 -13.89
CA LEU A 208 -4.25 -9.95 -13.12
C LEU A 208 -2.81 -9.43 -13.25
N LYS A 209 -1.82 -10.31 -13.16
CA LYS A 209 -0.40 -9.97 -13.37
C LYS A 209 -0.17 -9.39 -14.76
N LYS A 210 -0.74 -9.98 -15.81
CA LYS A 210 -0.68 -9.44 -17.18
C LYS A 210 -1.34 -8.06 -17.26
N ALA A 211 -2.47 -7.85 -16.59
CA ALA A 211 -3.17 -6.56 -16.57
C ALA A 211 -2.31 -5.46 -15.91
N ILE A 212 -1.71 -5.76 -14.76
CA ILE A 212 -0.81 -4.86 -14.04
C ILE A 212 0.46 -4.59 -14.85
N GLU A 213 1.04 -5.61 -15.49
CA GLU A 213 2.20 -5.45 -16.35
C GLU A 213 1.91 -4.56 -17.58
N LYS A 214 0.73 -4.72 -18.20
CA LYS A 214 0.28 -3.83 -19.28
C LYS A 214 0.09 -2.41 -18.79
N ALA A 215 -0.51 -2.21 -17.61
CA ALA A 215 -0.65 -0.88 -17.01
C ALA A 215 0.71 -0.20 -16.82
N LYS A 216 1.71 -0.95 -16.32
CA LYS A 216 3.09 -0.48 -16.18
C LYS A 216 3.69 -0.07 -17.54
N LYS A 217 3.49 -0.87 -18.58
CA LYS A 217 4.05 -0.63 -19.93
C LYS A 217 3.37 0.52 -20.67
N GLU A 218 2.04 0.61 -20.62
CA GLU A 218 1.26 1.55 -21.42
C GLU A 218 1.08 2.92 -20.74
N TYR A 219 0.90 2.92 -19.42
CA TYR A 219 0.60 4.12 -18.63
C TYR A 219 1.77 4.55 -17.72
N GLY A 220 2.86 3.77 -17.69
CA GLY A 220 4.03 4.09 -16.89
C GLY A 220 3.77 4.02 -15.38
N THR A 221 2.84 3.17 -14.94
CA THR A 221 2.53 3.01 -13.51
C THR A 221 3.70 2.37 -12.76
N GLU A 222 3.98 2.91 -11.58
CA GLU A 222 5.04 2.48 -10.66
C GLU A 222 4.44 1.79 -9.42
N GLY A 223 3.11 1.86 -9.25
CA GLY A 223 2.37 1.16 -8.21
C GLY A 223 0.90 0.91 -8.56
N VAL A 224 0.24 0.12 -7.73
CA VAL A 224 -1.20 -0.17 -7.81
C VAL A 224 -1.91 0.19 -6.51
N VAL A 225 -3.13 0.70 -6.64
CA VAL A 225 -4.06 0.92 -5.53
C VAL A 225 -5.04 -0.25 -5.49
N THR A 226 -5.28 -0.79 -4.29
CA THR A 226 -6.30 -1.81 -4.04
C THR A 226 -7.33 -1.30 -3.04
N GLY A 227 -8.58 -1.69 -3.28
CA GLY A 227 -9.70 -1.49 -2.35
C GLY A 227 -9.83 -2.60 -1.30
N ALA A 228 -8.81 -3.43 -1.07
CA ALA A 228 -8.87 -4.45 -0.01
C ALA A 228 -8.82 -3.81 1.39
N LEU A 229 -9.83 -4.09 2.24
CA LEU A 229 -9.93 -3.52 3.60
C LEU A 229 -9.31 -4.43 4.68
N TYR A 230 -9.58 -5.74 4.68
CA TYR A 230 -9.11 -6.72 5.68
C TYR A 230 -8.73 -8.10 5.11
N SER A 231 -9.15 -8.44 3.89
CA SER A 231 -8.78 -9.73 3.26
C SER A 231 -7.26 -9.85 3.05
N THR A 232 -6.60 -10.53 3.98
CA THR A 232 -5.15 -10.80 3.93
C THR A 232 -4.82 -11.68 2.72
N TYR A 233 -5.72 -12.59 2.36
CA TYR A 233 -5.58 -13.47 1.19
C TYR A 233 -5.49 -12.68 -0.13
N GLN A 234 -6.36 -11.70 -0.35
CA GLN A 234 -6.31 -10.86 -1.56
C GLN A 234 -5.07 -9.96 -1.56
N LYS A 235 -4.75 -9.38 -0.40
CA LYS A 235 -3.60 -8.49 -0.23
C LYS A 235 -2.28 -9.20 -0.52
N GLU A 236 -2.01 -10.35 0.10
CA GLU A 236 -0.77 -11.11 -0.10
C GLU A 236 -0.55 -11.51 -1.56
N ARG A 237 -1.63 -11.87 -2.28
CA ARG A 237 -1.57 -12.23 -3.71
C ARG A 237 -1.20 -11.03 -4.58
N ILE A 238 -1.83 -9.87 -4.35
CA ILE A 238 -1.53 -8.64 -5.08
C ILE A 238 -0.10 -8.16 -4.76
N GLU A 239 0.32 -8.21 -3.50
CA GLU A 239 1.68 -7.88 -3.06
C GLU A 239 2.72 -8.80 -3.69
N GLY A 240 2.46 -10.11 -3.77
CA GLY A 240 3.33 -11.06 -4.48
C GLY A 240 3.51 -10.70 -5.95
N ILE A 241 2.40 -10.49 -6.67
CA ILE A 241 2.43 -10.07 -8.09
C ILE A 241 3.20 -8.76 -8.28
N CYS A 242 2.94 -7.76 -7.44
CA CYS A 242 3.57 -6.44 -7.57
C CYS A 242 5.06 -6.49 -7.20
N SER A 243 5.44 -7.32 -6.23
CA SER A 243 6.84 -7.57 -5.88
C SER A 243 7.61 -8.13 -7.08
N GLU A 244 7.06 -9.13 -7.76
CA GLU A 244 7.67 -9.70 -8.98
C GLU A 244 7.76 -8.69 -10.14
N LEU A 245 6.83 -7.73 -10.19
CA LEU A 245 6.82 -6.68 -11.21
C LEU A 245 7.62 -5.43 -10.79
N GLY A 246 8.20 -5.38 -9.59
CA GLY A 246 8.86 -4.19 -9.06
C GLY A 246 7.92 -2.99 -8.97
N MET A 247 6.72 -3.18 -8.42
CA MET A 247 5.67 -2.18 -8.25
C MET A 247 5.26 -2.04 -6.79
N TYR A 248 4.90 -0.82 -6.38
CA TYR A 248 4.36 -0.56 -5.04
C TYR A 248 2.88 -0.98 -4.94
N VAL A 249 2.45 -1.42 -3.75
CA VAL A 249 1.03 -1.66 -3.45
C VAL A 249 0.55 -0.65 -2.41
N TYR A 250 -0.59 -0.01 -2.70
CA TYR A 250 -1.25 0.94 -1.80
C TYR A 250 -2.64 0.44 -1.44
N SER A 251 -2.87 0.19 -0.15
CA SER A 251 -4.16 -0.21 0.42
C SER A 251 -4.62 0.85 1.42
N PRO A 252 -5.13 2.02 0.96
CA PRO A 252 -5.42 3.15 1.85
C PRO A 252 -6.58 2.90 2.82
N LEU A 253 -7.41 1.89 2.54
CA LEU A 253 -8.56 1.51 3.38
C LEU A 253 -8.22 0.37 4.35
N TRP A 254 -6.97 -0.13 4.33
CA TRP A 254 -6.57 -1.27 5.13
C TRP A 254 -6.72 -0.98 6.63
N HIS A 255 -7.46 -1.84 7.34
CA HIS A 255 -7.83 -1.65 8.76
C HIS A 255 -8.72 -0.42 9.05
N MET A 256 -9.40 0.15 8.06
CA MET A 256 -10.44 1.16 8.31
C MET A 256 -11.66 0.49 8.95
N ASP A 257 -12.22 1.10 10.00
CA ASP A 257 -13.46 0.60 10.59
C ASP A 257 -14.61 0.63 9.56
N GLN A 258 -15.45 -0.40 9.57
CA GLN A 258 -16.48 -0.63 8.54
C GLN A 258 -17.60 0.42 8.60
N GLU A 259 -18.01 0.83 9.81
CA GLU A 259 -19.00 1.87 10.00
C GLU A 259 -18.40 3.24 9.65
N GLU A 260 -17.15 3.48 10.08
CA GLU A 260 -16.40 4.69 9.73
C GLU A 260 -16.24 4.85 8.21
N GLU A 261 -15.93 3.78 7.48
CA GLU A 261 -15.83 3.80 6.02
C GLU A 261 -17.15 4.27 5.38
N MET A 262 -18.26 3.67 5.79
CA MET A 262 -19.58 3.95 5.23
C MET A 262 -20.04 5.38 5.53
N HIS A 263 -19.75 5.90 6.73
CA HIS A 263 -20.01 7.30 7.04
C HIS A 263 -19.12 8.25 6.25
N LYS A 264 -17.82 7.97 6.12
CA LYS A 264 -16.92 8.81 5.31
C LYS A 264 -17.32 8.85 3.85
N LEU A 265 -17.77 7.74 3.27
CA LEU A 265 -18.30 7.72 1.91
C LEU A 265 -19.45 8.73 1.74
N LEU A 266 -20.40 8.77 2.68
CA LEU A 266 -21.49 9.75 2.64
C LEU A 266 -21.01 11.19 2.84
N GLU A 267 -20.10 11.42 3.79
CA GLU A 267 -19.50 12.75 4.04
C GLU A 267 -18.79 13.30 2.80
N GLU A 268 -18.10 12.43 2.07
CA GLU A 268 -17.36 12.74 0.85
C GLU A 268 -18.27 12.75 -0.39
N LYS A 269 -19.60 12.74 -0.22
CA LYS A 269 -20.61 12.81 -1.29
C LYS A 269 -20.49 11.66 -2.31
N PHE A 270 -20.22 10.44 -1.84
CA PHE A 270 -20.35 9.25 -2.67
C PHE A 270 -21.81 8.81 -2.74
N HIS A 271 -22.29 8.66 -3.97
CA HIS A 271 -23.62 8.17 -4.30
C HIS A 271 -23.47 6.78 -4.90
N PHE A 272 -23.90 5.76 -4.18
CA PHE A 272 -23.82 4.37 -4.63
C PHE A 272 -25.02 3.57 -4.17
N LEU A 273 -25.31 2.50 -4.89
CA LEU A 273 -26.41 1.57 -4.60
C LEU A 273 -25.92 0.16 -4.33
N PHE A 274 -26.77 -0.67 -3.74
CA PHE A 274 -26.54 -2.11 -3.63
C PHE A 274 -26.83 -2.78 -4.98
N SER A 275 -25.80 -3.38 -5.55
CA SER A 275 -25.85 -4.07 -6.85
C SER A 275 -26.00 -5.58 -6.71
N SER A 276 -25.59 -6.17 -5.59
CA SER A 276 -25.87 -7.56 -5.24
C SER A 276 -25.98 -7.71 -3.73
N ILE A 277 -26.66 -8.76 -3.29
CA ILE A 277 -26.78 -9.18 -1.89
C ILE A 277 -26.57 -10.70 -1.84
N ALA A 278 -25.93 -11.19 -0.79
CA ALA A 278 -25.66 -12.60 -0.57
C ALA A 278 -25.54 -12.95 0.93
N ALA A 279 -26.31 -12.28 1.79
CA ALA A 279 -26.24 -12.49 3.24
C ALA A 279 -27.63 -12.49 3.89
N TYR A 280 -27.78 -13.36 4.88
CA TYR A 280 -28.97 -13.43 5.72
C TYR A 280 -29.30 -12.04 6.30
N GLY A 281 -30.57 -11.64 6.23
CA GLY A 281 -31.03 -10.31 6.68
C GLY A 281 -31.04 -9.24 5.59
N LEU A 282 -30.30 -9.42 4.49
CA LEU A 282 -30.42 -8.59 3.29
C LEU A 282 -31.43 -9.23 2.33
N ASN A 283 -32.41 -8.46 1.88
CA ASN A 283 -33.43 -8.90 0.94
C ASN A 283 -33.55 -7.92 -0.24
N ASN A 284 -34.44 -8.21 -1.18
CA ASN A 284 -34.62 -7.42 -2.41
C ASN A 284 -34.90 -5.93 -2.22
N LYS A 285 -35.28 -5.47 -1.03
CA LYS A 285 -35.47 -4.04 -0.73
C LYS A 285 -34.16 -3.24 -0.73
N TRP A 286 -33.02 -3.92 -0.59
CA TRP A 286 -31.70 -3.29 -0.62
C TRP A 286 -31.24 -3.01 -2.05
N LEU A 287 -31.57 -3.88 -3.01
CA LEU A 287 -31.10 -3.77 -4.39
C LEU A 287 -31.60 -2.51 -5.09
N GLY A 288 -30.69 -1.82 -5.77
CA GLY A 288 -30.97 -0.57 -6.48
C GLY A 288 -31.27 0.62 -5.56
N LYS A 289 -31.26 0.42 -4.24
CA LYS A 289 -31.43 1.49 -3.26
C LYS A 289 -30.10 2.22 -3.09
N GLU A 290 -30.14 3.54 -3.23
CA GLU A 290 -29.00 4.38 -2.91
C GLU A 290 -28.79 4.39 -1.39
N ILE A 291 -27.53 4.36 -0.97
CA ILE A 291 -27.21 4.38 0.44
C ILE A 291 -27.45 5.77 1.05
N THR A 292 -28.07 5.79 2.22
CA THR A 292 -28.14 6.98 3.07
C THR A 292 -27.80 6.60 4.50
N LYS A 293 -27.81 7.58 5.41
CA LYS A 293 -27.61 7.33 6.84
C LYS A 293 -28.59 6.28 7.39
N ASN A 294 -29.83 6.25 6.89
CA ASN A 294 -30.83 5.28 7.37
C ASN A 294 -30.43 3.84 7.01
N GLU A 295 -29.90 3.60 5.81
CA GLU A 295 -29.45 2.28 5.38
C GLU A 295 -28.21 1.84 6.17
N ILE A 296 -27.29 2.76 6.49
CA ILE A 296 -26.16 2.47 7.38
C ILE A 296 -26.67 2.08 8.77
N ASP A 297 -27.60 2.83 9.36
CA ASP A 297 -28.18 2.50 10.66
C ASP A 297 -28.89 1.13 10.66
N GLU A 298 -29.49 0.72 9.52
CA GLU A 298 -30.06 -0.62 9.34
C GLU A 298 -28.98 -1.71 9.23
N LEU A 299 -27.87 -1.46 8.52
CA LEU A 299 -26.73 -2.37 8.44
C LEU A 299 -26.05 -2.56 9.80
N VAL A 300 -25.88 -1.49 10.59
CA VAL A 300 -25.34 -1.56 11.96
C VAL A 300 -26.23 -2.43 12.85
N LYS A 301 -27.56 -2.29 12.76
CA LYS A 301 -28.48 -3.19 13.48
C LYS A 301 -28.37 -4.66 13.05
N LEU A 302 -28.09 -4.91 11.76
CA LEU A 302 -27.82 -6.27 11.27
C LEU A 302 -26.46 -6.78 11.77
N ASN A 303 -25.44 -5.93 11.83
CA ASN A 303 -24.16 -6.26 12.44
C ASN A 303 -24.34 -6.70 13.90
N ASP A 304 -25.04 -5.89 14.71
CA ASP A 304 -25.32 -6.20 16.12
C ASP A 304 -26.09 -7.52 16.30
N LYS A 305 -27.00 -7.83 15.38
CA LYS A 305 -27.91 -8.97 15.50
C LYS A 305 -27.32 -10.29 15.01
N ILE A 306 -26.59 -10.25 13.89
CA ILE A 306 -26.15 -11.45 13.15
C ILE A 306 -24.69 -11.41 12.71
N GLY A 307 -23.94 -10.36 13.08
CA GLY A 307 -22.53 -10.21 12.72
C GLY A 307 -22.29 -9.86 11.25
N LEU A 308 -23.29 -9.32 10.55
CA LEU A 308 -23.17 -8.88 9.15
C LEU A 308 -22.14 -7.75 9.04
N ASN A 309 -21.21 -7.84 8.09
CA ASN A 309 -20.25 -6.76 7.84
C ASN A 309 -20.95 -5.51 7.31
N VAL A 310 -20.81 -4.37 8.00
CA VAL A 310 -21.50 -3.12 7.65
C VAL A 310 -21.03 -2.59 6.28
N ALA A 311 -19.77 -2.82 5.95
CA ALA A 311 -19.16 -2.44 4.69
C ALA A 311 -19.31 -3.50 3.58
N GLY A 312 -19.90 -4.66 3.87
CA GLY A 312 -20.11 -5.75 2.89
C GLY A 312 -18.83 -6.46 2.44
N GLU A 313 -17.73 -6.33 3.21
CA GLU A 313 -16.42 -6.83 2.81
C GLU A 313 -16.34 -8.37 2.68
N GLY A 314 -17.17 -9.09 3.43
CA GLY A 314 -17.27 -10.55 3.38
C GLY A 314 -18.00 -11.05 2.13
N GLY A 315 -18.41 -10.15 1.23
CA GLY A 315 -19.26 -10.44 0.08
C GLY A 315 -20.75 -10.44 0.44
N GLU A 316 -21.14 -9.86 1.57
CA GLU A 316 -22.54 -9.76 1.98
C GLU A 316 -23.36 -8.94 0.98
N PHE A 317 -22.75 -7.93 0.39
CA PHE A 317 -23.30 -7.17 -0.73
C PHE A 317 -22.19 -6.58 -1.59
N GLU A 318 -22.49 -6.33 -2.86
CA GLU A 318 -21.66 -5.50 -3.72
C GLU A 318 -22.34 -4.17 -4.00
N SER A 319 -21.54 -3.13 -4.21
CA SER A 319 -22.03 -1.79 -4.50
C SER A 319 -21.72 -1.36 -5.93
N PHE A 320 -22.50 -0.40 -6.43
CA PHE A 320 -22.22 0.28 -7.68
C PHE A 320 -22.26 1.79 -7.49
N VAL A 321 -21.15 2.47 -7.79
CA VAL A 321 -21.03 3.93 -7.63
C VAL A 321 -21.67 4.65 -8.82
N LEU A 322 -22.67 5.47 -8.54
CA LEU A 322 -23.39 6.31 -9.49
C LEU A 322 -22.73 7.68 -9.65
N ASP A 323 -22.25 8.25 -8.53
CA ASP A 323 -21.54 9.51 -8.51
C ASP A 323 -20.55 9.59 -7.35
N CYS A 324 -19.47 10.34 -7.54
CA CYS A 324 -18.53 10.71 -6.49
C CYS A 324 -17.77 11.99 -6.89
N PRO A 325 -16.97 12.60 -5.99
CA PRO A 325 -16.20 13.81 -6.30
C PRO A 325 -15.26 13.70 -7.51
N LEU A 326 -14.86 12.48 -7.87
CA LEU A 326 -13.96 12.22 -9.00
C LEU A 326 -14.66 12.34 -10.37
N TYR A 327 -15.99 12.35 -10.39
CA TYR A 327 -16.76 12.29 -11.64
C TYR A 327 -17.04 13.70 -12.16
N SER A 328 -16.92 13.87 -13.48
CA SER A 328 -17.35 15.07 -14.21
C SER A 328 -18.86 15.05 -14.54
N ARG A 329 -19.42 13.86 -14.69
CA ARG A 329 -20.84 13.56 -14.99
C ARG A 329 -21.28 12.40 -14.09
N ARG A 330 -22.52 12.40 -13.62
CA ARG A 330 -23.06 11.27 -12.85
C ARG A 330 -23.64 10.21 -13.77
N ILE A 331 -23.77 8.99 -13.28
CA ILE A 331 -24.43 7.89 -13.97
C ILE A 331 -25.90 7.87 -13.58
N GLU A 332 -26.79 7.84 -14.57
CA GLU A 332 -28.21 7.63 -14.38
C GLU A 332 -28.63 6.28 -15.00
N ILE A 333 -29.15 5.38 -14.17
CA ILE A 333 -29.68 4.08 -14.62
C ILE A 333 -31.06 4.32 -15.25
N LYS A 334 -31.20 3.94 -16.52
CA LYS A 334 -32.46 4.03 -17.27
C LYS A 334 -33.27 2.76 -17.19
N LYS A 335 -32.59 1.62 -17.15
CA LYS A 335 -33.23 0.31 -17.08
C LYS A 335 -32.40 -0.68 -16.28
N SER A 336 -33.05 -1.35 -15.36
CA SER A 336 -32.45 -2.43 -14.57
C SER A 336 -33.47 -3.48 -14.21
N THR A 337 -33.03 -4.72 -14.05
CA THR A 337 -33.85 -5.85 -13.61
C THR A 337 -33.22 -6.53 -12.40
N VAL A 338 -34.03 -6.95 -11.44
CA VAL A 338 -33.56 -7.77 -10.32
C VAL A 338 -33.60 -9.25 -10.72
N ILE A 339 -32.48 -9.94 -10.56
CA ILE A 339 -32.35 -11.38 -10.72
C ILE A 339 -32.28 -11.98 -9.32
N ASN A 340 -33.32 -12.73 -8.95
CA ASN A 340 -33.39 -13.42 -7.66
C ASN A 340 -32.85 -14.84 -7.80
N ILE A 341 -31.98 -15.24 -6.86
CA ILE A 341 -31.51 -16.61 -6.72
C ILE A 341 -32.27 -17.27 -5.57
N ASP A 342 -32.29 -16.63 -4.41
CA ASP A 342 -33.11 -17.01 -3.26
C ASP A 342 -33.55 -15.77 -2.44
N GLU A 343 -34.08 -15.96 -1.23
CA GLU A 343 -34.60 -14.88 -0.37
C GLU A 343 -33.52 -13.85 0.04
N TYR A 344 -32.26 -14.29 0.17
CA TYR A 344 -31.14 -13.50 0.68
C TYR A 344 -30.02 -13.31 -0.34
N THR A 345 -30.18 -13.90 -1.53
CA THR A 345 -29.23 -13.83 -2.64
C THR A 345 -29.91 -13.32 -3.89
N ALA A 346 -29.55 -12.10 -4.30
CA ALA A 346 -30.11 -11.47 -5.49
C ALA A 346 -29.13 -10.43 -6.06
N ARG A 347 -29.31 -10.08 -7.34
CA ARG A 347 -28.46 -9.10 -8.02
C ARG A 347 -29.25 -8.17 -8.93
N LEU A 348 -28.77 -6.95 -9.06
CA LEU A 348 -29.26 -5.93 -9.98
C LEU A 348 -28.49 -6.04 -11.30
N ASN A 349 -29.20 -6.37 -12.37
CA ASN A 349 -28.67 -6.34 -13.72
C ASN A 349 -29.00 -4.97 -14.34
N ILE A 350 -27.99 -4.13 -14.56
CA ILE A 350 -28.14 -2.81 -15.18
C ILE A 350 -28.10 -2.99 -16.70
N GLU A 351 -29.26 -2.83 -17.35
CA GLU A 351 -29.40 -3.03 -18.79
C GLU A 351 -29.07 -1.78 -19.59
N ASP A 352 -29.39 -0.60 -19.05
CA ASP A 352 -29.14 0.69 -19.68
C ASP A 352 -28.83 1.76 -18.64
N ALA A 353 -27.77 2.52 -18.90
CA ALA A 353 -27.31 3.62 -18.06
C ALA A 353 -26.59 4.66 -18.93
N ILE A 354 -26.76 5.94 -18.58
CA ILE A 354 -26.19 7.06 -19.33
C ILE A 354 -25.44 8.03 -18.42
N LEU A 355 -24.53 8.80 -18.99
CA LEU A 355 -23.89 9.92 -18.30
C LEU A 355 -24.72 11.19 -18.43
N VAL A 356 -25.03 11.81 -17.30
CA VAL A 356 -25.74 13.08 -17.22
C VAL A 356 -24.93 14.13 -16.49
N GLN A 357 -25.16 15.41 -16.82
CA GLN A 357 -24.48 16.51 -16.15
C GLN A 357 -24.83 16.54 -14.66
N LYS A 358 -23.87 16.93 -13.84
CA LYS A 358 -24.11 17.17 -12.41
C LYS A 358 -24.86 18.49 -12.26
N ASP A 359 -25.90 18.48 -11.43
CA ASP A 359 -26.56 19.72 -11.03
C ASP A 359 -25.56 20.55 -10.21
N ARG A 360 -25.14 21.71 -10.76
CA ARG A 360 -24.12 22.58 -10.15
C ARG A 360 -24.57 23.29 -8.86
N THR A 361 -25.75 22.96 -8.33
CA THR A 361 -26.46 23.73 -7.29
C THR A 361 -26.26 23.24 -5.84
N GLN A 362 -25.30 22.35 -5.55
CA GLN A 362 -25.01 21.90 -4.17
C GLN A 362 -23.52 22.03 -3.76
N ASN A 363 -22.85 23.07 -4.26
CA ASN A 363 -21.50 23.46 -3.85
C ASN A 363 -21.46 24.92 -3.36
N GLU A 364 -22.36 25.26 -2.43
CA GLU A 364 -22.21 26.44 -1.55
C GLU A 364 -22.30 26.00 -0.09
#